data_AF-A0A3B0UQE7-F1
#
_entry.id   AF-A0A3B0UQE7-F1
#
_cell.length_a   1.000
_cell.length_b   1.000
_cell.length_c   1.000
_cell.angle_alpha   90.00
_cell.angle_beta   90.00
_cell.angle_gamma   90.00
#
_symmetry.space_group_name_H-M   'P 1'
#
loop_
_entity.id
_entity.type
_entity.pdbx_description
1 polymer ?
#
loop_
_entity_poly.entity_id
_entity_poly.type
_entity_poly.pdbx_seq_one_letter_code
_entity_poly.pdbx_strand_id
1 'polypeptide(L)' 'AIAIIVSEETGFISYSTHGNIRHNIELATLQQKLASDLGLEREELEDEDAKENVKKD' A
#
# COMPACT_ATOMS: atom_id res chain seq x y z
N ALA A 1 11.65 -8.33 8.95
CA ALA A 1 11.37 -8.98 7.66
C ALA A 1 9.86 -9.03 7.45
N ILE A 2 9.41 -8.87 6.22
CA ILE A 2 8.00 -8.95 5.81
C ILE A 2 7.82 -10.29 5.11
N ALA A 3 6.75 -11.04 5.42
CA ALA A 3 6.38 -12.23 4.67
C ALA A 3 4.92 -12.20 4.26
N ILE A 4 4.66 -12.56 3.01
CA ILE A 4 3.32 -12.72 2.43
C ILE A 4 3.16 -14.20 2.10
N ILE A 5 2.10 -14.82 2.61
CA ILE A 5 1.81 -16.23 2.40
C ILE A 5 0.47 -16.33 1.69
N VAL A 6 0.43 -17.06 0.59
CA VAL A 6 -0.80 -17.36 -0.15
C VAL A 6 -1.08 -18.84 -0.01
N SER A 7 -2.26 -19.19 0.49
CA SER A 7 -2.71 -20.59 0.56
C SER A 7 -2.99 -21.10 -0.85
N GLU A 8 -2.36 -22.20 -1.23
CA GLU A 8 -2.62 -22.87 -2.52
C GLU A 8 -4.07 -23.39 -2.61
N GLU A 9 -4.61 -23.89 -1.50
CA GLU A 9 -5.95 -24.49 -1.45
C GLU A 9 -7.08 -23.46 -1.49
N THR A 10 -6.92 -22.34 -0.78
CA THR A 10 -8.01 -21.38 -0.54
C THR A 10 -7.79 -20.01 -1.20
N GLY A 11 -6.57 -19.72 -1.67
CA GLY A 11 -6.19 -18.39 -2.13
C GLY A 11 -6.09 -17.34 -1.02
N PHE A 12 -6.30 -17.72 0.25
CA PHE A 12 -6.24 -16.78 1.36
C PHE A 12 -4.85 -16.22 1.55
N ILE A 13 -4.81 -14.92 1.83
CA ILE A 13 -3.59 -14.15 2.03
C ILE A 13 -3.36 -14.03 3.54
N SER A 14 -2.17 -14.39 3.99
CA SER A 14 -1.68 -14.08 5.33
C SER A 14 -0.46 -13.17 5.25
N TYR A 15 -0.37 -12.24 6.20
CA TYR A 15 0.68 -11.22 6.25
C TYR A 15 1.40 -11.27 7.59
N SER A 16 2.72 -11.34 7.55
CA SER A 16 3.59 -11.45 8.72
C SER A 16 4.56 -10.29 8.81
N THR A 17 4.49 -9.51 9.88
CA THR A 17 5.49 -8.47 10.21
C THR A 17 5.71 -8.41 11.71
N HIS A 18 6.94 -8.06 12.12
CA HIS A 18 7.28 -7.87 13.54
C HIS A 18 6.89 -9.06 14.44
N GLY A 19 7.02 -10.29 13.94
CA GLY A 19 6.65 -11.51 14.67
C GLY A 19 5.14 -11.75 14.83
N ASN A 20 4.29 -10.92 14.22
CA ASN A 20 2.84 -11.05 14.23
C ASN A 20 2.34 -11.50 12.86
N ILE A 21 1.46 -12.49 12.84
CA ILE A 21 0.78 -12.97 11.63
C ILE A 21 -0.69 -12.61 11.70
N ARG A 22 -1.20 -12.03 10.61
CA ARG A 22 -2.62 -11.87 10.36
C ARG A 22 -3.04 -12.79 9.22
N HIS A 23 -4.07 -13.59 9.48
CA HIS A 23 -4.61 -14.56 8.53
C HIS A 23 -5.80 -14.00 7.78
N ASN A 24 -5.99 -14.51 6.56
CA ASN A 24 -7.12 -14.21 5.68
C ASN A 24 -7.43 -12.70 5.58
N ILE A 25 -6.40 -11.92 5.22
CA ILE A 25 -6.56 -10.48 5.03
C ILE A 25 -7.06 -10.17 3.64
N GLU A 26 -7.86 -9.11 3.53
CA GLU A 26 -8.28 -8.58 2.24
C GLU A 26 -7.12 -7.92 1.49
N LEU A 27 -7.20 -7.90 0.16
CA LEU A 27 -6.16 -7.33 -0.70
C LEU A 27 -5.91 -5.84 -0.40
N ALA A 28 -6.97 -5.05 -0.16
CA ALA A 28 -6.84 -3.64 0.20
C ALA A 28 -6.05 -3.46 1.51
N THR A 29 -6.29 -4.33 2.50
CA THR A 29 -5.56 -4.32 3.77
C THR A 29 -4.09 -4.72 3.57
N LEU A 30 -3.81 -5.69 2.68
CA LEU A 30 -2.43 -6.06 2.32
C LEU A 30 -1.69 -4.86 1.71
N GLN A 31 -2.30 -4.20 0.72
CA GLN A 31 -1.70 -3.06 0.03
C GLN A 31 -1.37 -1.91 0.98
N GLN A 32 -2.31 -1.55 1.86
CA GLN A 32 -2.08 -0.50 2.86
C GLN A 32 -0.93 -0.86 3.81
N LYS A 33 -0.96 -2.07 4.39
CA LYS A 33 0.10 -2.51 5.31
C LYS A 33 1.46 -2.58 4.64
N LEU A 34 1.52 -3.12 3.43
CA LEU A 34 2.76 -3.22 2.67
C LEU A 34 3.31 -1.83 2.31
N ALA A 35 2.44 -0.87 1.98
CA ALA A 35 2.86 0.50 1.74
C ALA A 35 3.46 1.13 3.01
N SER A 36 2.78 1.02 4.16
CA SER A 36 3.27 1.53 5.44
C SER A 36 4.58 0.85 5.87
N ASP A 37 4.66 -0.48 5.83
CA ASP A 37 5.84 -1.23 6.28
C ASP A 37 7.07 -1.05 5.36
N LEU A 38 6.87 -0.63 4.10
CA LEU A 38 7.95 -0.28 3.16
C LEU A 38 8.28 1.22 3.12
N GLY A 39 7.55 2.05 3.88
CA GLY A 39 7.68 3.51 3.80
C GLY A 39 7.30 4.07 2.43
N LEU A 40 6.41 3.38 1.71
CA LEU A 40 5.85 3.77 0.41
C LEU A 40 4.49 4.47 0.57
N GLU A 41 4.16 4.91 1.79
CA GLU A 41 3.05 5.82 2.01
C GLU A 41 3.33 7.03 1.11
N ARG A 42 2.57 7.12 0.01
CA ARG A 42 2.59 8.30 -0.84
C ARG A 42 2.45 9.49 0.11
N GLU A 43 3.49 10.31 0.20
CA GLU A 43 3.28 11.75 0.34
C GLU A 43 2.18 12.05 -0.68
N GLU A 44 1.01 12.45 -0.21
CA GLU A 44 0.08 13.17 -1.06
C GLU A 44 0.91 14.34 -1.58
N LEU A 45 1.48 14.17 -2.78
CA LEU A 45 2.07 15.24 -3.54
C LEU A 45 0.98 16.29 -3.55
N GLU A 46 1.19 17.36 -2.78
CA GLU A 46 0.46 18.60 -2.96
C GLU A 46 0.49 18.86 -4.46
N ASP A 47 -0.69 18.81 -5.07
CA ASP A 47 -0.97 19.18 -6.45
C ASP A 47 -0.68 20.70 -6.57
N GLU A 48 0.60 21.09 -6.50
CA GLU A 48 1.10 22.47 -6.54
C GLU A 48 1.76 22.77 -7.89
N ASP A 49 1.29 22.17 -8.99
CA ASP A 49 1.72 22.56 -10.34
C ASP A 49 0.60 22.58 -11.40
N ALA A 50 -0.65 22.75 -10.96
CA ALA A 50 -1.73 23.23 -11.83
C ALA A 50 -1.81 24.77 -11.83
N LYS A 51 -0.69 25.47 -12.08
CA LYS A 51 -0.75 26.87 -12.54
C LYS A 51 -0.58 26.90 -14.05
N GLU A 52 -1.70 26.65 -14.70
CA GLU A 52 -2.00 27.06 -16.07
C GLU A 52 -1.63 28.54 -16.25
N ASN A 53 -0.45 28.83 -16.80
CA ASN A 53 -0.11 30.16 -17.30
C ASN A 53 -0.84 30.40 -18.63
N VAL A 54 -2.17 30.63 -18.58
CA VAL A 54 -2.86 31.34 -19.65
C VAL A 54 -2.62 32.83 -19.43
N LYS A 55 -1.55 33.33 -20.07
CA LYS A 55 -1.44 34.77 -20.35
C LYS A 55 -1.98 34.99 -21.75
N LYS A 56 -3.28 35.29 -21.82
CA LYS A 56 -3.87 36.04 -22.92
C LYS A 56 -3.71 37.54 -22.61
N ASP A 57 -3.49 38.29 -23.69
CA ASP A 57 -3.36 39.74 -23.83
C ASP A 57 -1.98 40.35 -23.54
#